data_AF-A0A6G3XR66-F1
#
_entry.id   AF-A0A6G3XR66-F1
#
_cell.length_a   1.000
_cell.length_b   1.000
_cell.length_c   1.000
_cell.angle_alpha   90.00
_cell.angle_beta   90.00
_cell.angle_gamma   90.00
#
_symmetry.space_group_name_H-M   'P 1'
#
loop_
_entity.id
_entity.type
_entity.pdbx_description
1 polymer ?
#
loop_
_entity_poly.entity_id
_entity_poly.type
_entity_poly.pdbx_seq_one_letter_code
_entity_poly.pdbx_strand_id
1 'polypeptide(L)' 'GVRLDTLFIDEGFGSLDDQTLDEVLDVLDSLRERDRSVGIVSHVADLRRRIPVRLEVVKERQGSSVRHRL' A
#
# COMPACT_ATOMS: atom_id res chain seq x y z
N GLY A 1 10.22 -23.59 9.59
CA GLY A 1 9.52 -22.97 8.45
C GLY A 1 9.94 -21.52 8.36
N VAL A 2 10.17 -21.01 7.15
CA VAL A 2 10.59 -19.61 6.93
C VAL A 2 9.43 -18.69 7.30
N ARG A 3 9.65 -17.74 8.23
CA ARG A 3 8.69 -16.65 8.47
C ARG A 3 8.87 -15.62 7.38
N LEU A 4 7.75 -15.20 6.78
CA LEU A 4 7.71 -14.03 5.93
C LEU A 4 7.43 -12.83 6.85
N ASP A 5 8.48 -12.12 7.24
CA ASP A 5 8.39 -10.96 8.14
C ASP A 5 7.83 -9.73 7.41
N THR A 6 7.91 -9.71 6.07
CA THR A 6 7.43 -8.61 5.23
C THR A 6 6.83 -9.11 3.92
N LEU A 7 5.68 -8.55 3.55
CA LEU A 7 4.99 -8.76 2.28
C LEU A 7 4.93 -7.44 1.52
N PHE A 8 5.38 -7.44 0.26
CA PHE A 8 5.17 -6.33 -0.67
C PHE A 8 4.18 -6.73 -1.75
N ILE A 9 3.21 -5.85 -2.01
CA ILE A 9 2.20 -6.01 -3.05
C ILE A 9 2.37 -4.86 -4.03
N ASP A 10 2.51 -5.17 -5.32
CA ASP A 10 2.75 -4.20 -6.38
C ASP A 10 1.66 -4.29 -7.44
N GLU A 11 1.06 -3.15 -7.75
CA GLU A 11 0.03 -2.92 -8.77
C GLU A 11 -1.24 -3.82 -8.68
N GLY A 12 -2.22 -3.59 -9.57
CA GLY A 12 -3.46 -4.39 -9.65
C GLY A 12 -4.68 -3.84 -8.89
N PHE A 13 -4.50 -2.89 -7.96
CA PHE A 13 -5.62 -2.26 -7.25
C PHE A 13 -6.48 -1.34 -8.12
N GLY A 14 -5.94 -0.84 -9.23
CA GLY A 14 -6.64 0.12 -10.10
C GLY A 14 -7.72 -0.51 -10.99
N SER A 15 -7.74 -1.84 -11.12
CA SER A 15 -8.78 -2.58 -11.83
C SER A 15 -9.87 -3.12 -10.90
N LEU A 16 -9.73 -2.93 -9.59
CA LEU A 16 -10.72 -3.34 -8.60
C LEU A 16 -11.79 -2.25 -8.49
N ASP A 17 -13.04 -2.67 -8.33
CA ASP A 17 -14.09 -1.78 -7.84
C ASP A 17 -13.87 -1.43 -6.35
N ASP A 18 -14.57 -0.40 -5.89
CA ASP A 18 -14.41 0.14 -4.53
C ASP A 18 -14.67 -0.91 -3.43
N GLN A 19 -15.66 -1.80 -3.66
CA GLN A 19 -16.02 -2.86 -2.71
C GLN A 19 -14.91 -3.91 -2.61
N THR A 20 -14.39 -4.35 -3.75
CA THR A 20 -13.29 -5.32 -3.80
C THR A 20 -12.02 -4.72 -3.19
N LEU A 21 -11.79 -3.41 -3.39
CA LEU A 21 -10.68 -2.71 -2.74
C LEU A 21 -10.83 -2.66 -1.21
N ASP A 22 -12.05 -2.48 -0.68
CA ASP A 22 -12.33 -2.59 0.76
C ASP A 22 -11.99 -3.98 1.29
N GLU A 23 -12.49 -5.03 0.64
CA GLU A 23 -12.25 -6.42 1.05
C GLU A 23 -10.75 -6.75 1.08
N VAL A 24 -9.99 -6.28 0.07
CA VAL A 24 -8.54 -6.48 0.05
C VAL A 24 -7.88 -5.76 1.22
N LEU A 25 -8.26 -4.51 1.50
CA LEU A 25 -7.67 -3.75 2.60
C LEU A 25 -7.92 -4.39 3.96
N ASP A 26 -9.11 -4.92 4.20
CA ASP A 26 -9.44 -5.67 5.42
C ASP A 26 -8.52 -6.90 5.59
N VAL A 27 -8.26 -7.61 4.49
CA VAL A 27 -7.30 -8.72 4.50
C VAL A 27 -5.89 -8.24 4.83
N LEU A 28 -5.43 -7.12 4.26
CA LEU A 28 -4.11 -6.58 4.52
C LEU A 28 -3.93 -6.12 5.97
N ASP A 29 -4.96 -5.51 6.56
CA ASP A 29 -4.96 -5.16 7.98
C ASP A 29 -4.89 -6.41 8.87
N SER A 30 -5.64 -7.47 8.54
CA SER A 30 -5.58 -8.75 9.29
C SER A 30 -4.20 -9.43 9.20
N LEU A 31 -3.47 -9.22 8.10
CA LEU A 31 -2.11 -9.72 7.94
C LEU A 31 -1.13 -8.94 8.80
N ARG A 32 -1.31 -7.61 8.90
CA ARG A 32 -0.49 -6.73 9.75
C ARG A 32 -0.53 -7.16 11.22
N GLU A 33 -1.70 -7.54 11.73
CA GLU A 33 -1.89 -7.97 13.12
C GLU A 33 -1.09 -9.21 13.53
N ARG A 34 -0.56 -9.98 12.56
CA ARG A 34 0.18 -11.23 12.80
C ARG A 34 1.70 -11.04 12.88
N ASP A 35 2.17 -9.88 13.35
CA ASP A 35 3.59 -9.47 13.34
C ASP A 35 4.21 -9.46 11.93
N ARG A 36 3.40 -9.11 10.91
CA ARG A 36 3.88 -9.02 9.52
C ARG A 36 3.85 -7.57 9.08
N SER A 37 4.93 -7.11 8.45
CA SER A 37 4.93 -5.82 7.77
C SER A 37 4.32 -5.97 6.37
N VAL A 38 3.35 -5.13 6.03
CA VAL A 38 2.74 -5.12 4.68
C VAL A 38 3.06 -3.79 4.01
N GLY A 39 3.73 -3.85 2.86
CA GLY A 39 4.00 -2.71 2.00
C GLY A 39 3.16 -2.79 0.72
N ILE A 40 2.54 -1.68 0.33
CA ILE A 40 1.71 -1.59 -0.87
C ILE A 40 2.30 -0.53 -1.78
N VAL A 41 2.49 -0.89 -3.05
CA VAL A 41 2.88 0.02 -4.12
C VAL A 41 1.67 0.19 -5.04
N SER A 42 1.14 1.41 -5.09
CA SER A 42 -0.02 1.70 -5.92
C SER A 42 -0.10 3.16 -6.32
N HIS A 43 -0.66 3.39 -7.51
CA HIS A 43 -1.00 4.72 -8.02
C HIS A 43 -2.45 5.12 -7.72
N VAL A 44 -3.25 4.22 -7.14
CA VAL A 44 -4.69 4.44 -6.87
C VAL A 44 -4.88 5.49 -5.78
N ALA A 45 -5.70 6.50 -6.06
CA ALA A 45 -5.96 7.60 -5.14
C ALA A 45 -6.67 7.15 -3.85
N ASP A 46 -7.50 6.13 -3.95
CA ASP A 46 -8.37 5.65 -2.85
C ASP A 46 -7.57 4.98 -1.75
N LEU A 47 -6.50 4.25 -2.11
CA LEU A 47 -5.53 3.74 -1.16
C LEU A 47 -4.88 4.85 -0.34
N ARG A 48 -4.66 6.04 -0.92
CA ARG A 48 -4.10 7.20 -0.18
C ARG A 48 -5.08 7.75 0.86
N ARG A 49 -6.39 7.54 0.70
CA ARG A 49 -7.40 7.98 1.67
C ARG A 49 -7.48 7.02 2.85
N ARG A 50 -7.30 5.73 2.59
CA ARG A 50 -7.46 4.65 3.58
C ARG A 50 -6.16 4.35 4.34
N ILE A 51 -4.99 4.57 3.73
CA ILE A 51 -3.68 4.35 4.35
C ILE A 51 -3.00 5.71 4.64
N PRO A 52 -3.04 6.19 5.90
CA PRO A 52 -2.49 7.50 6.26
C PRO A 52 -0.96 7.51 6.23
N VAL A 53 -0.31 6.45 6.76
CA VAL A 53 1.14 6.30 6.77
C VAL A 53 1.61 5.84 5.39
N ARG A 54 2.30 6.72 4.66
CA ARG A 54 2.77 6.42 3.30
C ARG A 54 4.05 7.16 2.92
N LEU A 55 4.74 6.57 1.95
CA LEU A 55 5.78 7.25 1.19
C LEU A 55 5.16 7.74 -0.12
N GLU A 56 5.05 9.05 -0.29
CA GLU A 56 4.53 9.67 -1.50
C GLU A 56 5.69 9.97 -2.45
N VAL A 57 5.72 9.28 -3.60
CA VAL A 57 6.68 9.56 -4.68
C VAL A 57 6.16 10.72 -5.52
N VAL A 58 6.91 11.82 -5.56
CA VAL A 58 6.59 13.02 -6.34
C VAL A 58 7.54 13.10 -7.54
N LYS A 59 7.00 13.08 -8.75
CA LYS A 59 7.77 13.23 -9.99
C LYS A 59 7.95 14.73 -10.33
N GLU A 60 9.18 15.12 -10.63
CA GLU A 60 9.58 16.49 -10.98
C GLU A 60 10.40 16.48 -12.28
N ARG A 61 10.66 17.67 -12.86
CA ARG A 61 11.41 17.77 -14.12
C ARG A 61 12.85 17.23 -14.03
N GLN A 62 13.45 17.23 -12.84
CA GLN A 62 14.84 16.80 -12.61
C GLN A 62 14.95 15.37 -12.06
N GLY A 63 13.83 14.67 -11.82
CA GLY A 63 13.84 13.35 -11.19
C GLY A 63 12.60 13.10 -10.34
N SER A 64 12.72 12.25 -9.32
CA SER A 64 11.63 11.99 -8.36
C SER A 64 12.12 12.19 -6.94
N SER A 65 11.27 12.72 -6.07
CA SER A 65 11.51 12.90 -4.64
C SER A 65 10.52 12.04 -3.84
N VAL A 66 10.90 11.68 -2.61
CA VAL A 66 10.03 10.93 -1.69
C VAL A 66 9.62 11.85 -0.54
N ARG A 67 8.32 11.91 -0.27
CA ARG A 67 7.75 12.62 0.88
C ARG A 67 7.20 11.61 1.87
N HIS A 68 7.68 11.65 3.10
CA HIS A 68 7.13 10.85 4.19
C HIS A 68 5.84 11.51 4.69
N ARG A 69 4.74 10.76 4.71
CA ARG A 69 3.52 11.11 5.45
C ARG A 69 3.34 10.07 6.54
N LEU A 70 3.41 10.51 7.79
CA LEU A 70 3.15 9.71 8.98
C LEU A 70 1.77 10.09 9.53
#